data_AF-A0A5A7PMH1-F1
#
_entry.id   AF-A0A5A7PMH1-F1
#
_cell.length_a   1.000
_cell.length_b   1.000
_cell.length_c   1.000
_cell.angle_alpha   90.00
_cell.angle_beta   90.00
_cell.angle_gamma   90.00
#
_symmetry.space_group_name_H-M   'P 1'
#
loop_
_entity.id
_entity.type
_entity.pdbx_description
1 polymer ?
#
loop_
_entity_poly.entity_id
_entity_poly.type
_entity_poly.pdbx_seq_one_letter_code
_entity_poly.pdbx_strand_id
1 'polypeptide(L)'
;MSASSSSNSRIFKLECGCGDEPGLFTSNTYLNPCRRFRRCINTEQLKCEKNTVVAMAERLKMKEDELLCLKSKANDLEEQLKCEENTAVAMAERLKMKENELLCLKSKVNDLEKQVQVLSKRNIFRNRIVCVSVVLFVVLLFSLGKGENVTLFNYTTML
;
A
#
# COMPACT_ATOMS: atom_id res chain seq x y z
N MET A 1 -72.31 -40.62 64.41
CA MET A 1 -71.84 -39.44 63.64
C MET A 1 -70.49 -39.79 63.05
N SER A 2 -70.44 -40.10 61.76
CA SER A 2 -69.21 -40.50 61.05
C SER A 2 -68.47 -39.24 60.63
N ALA A 3 -67.32 -38.97 61.26
CA ALA A 3 -66.45 -37.89 60.84
C ALA A 3 -65.63 -38.36 59.64
N SER A 4 -66.13 -38.09 58.43
CA SER A 4 -65.33 -38.16 57.20
C SER A 4 -64.27 -37.06 57.25
N SER A 5 -63.06 -37.42 57.68
CA SER A 5 -61.90 -36.52 57.61
C SER A 5 -61.39 -36.45 56.16
N SER A 6 -62.04 -35.59 55.36
CA SER A 6 -61.58 -35.23 54.03
C SER A 6 -60.31 -34.38 54.14
N SER A 7 -59.16 -35.05 54.13
CA SER A 7 -57.85 -34.41 54.16
C SER A 7 -57.51 -33.96 52.73
N ASN A 8 -57.97 -32.76 52.36
CA ASN A 8 -57.51 -32.04 51.17
C ASN A 8 -56.03 -31.64 51.36
N SER A 9 -55.12 -32.59 51.19
CA SER A 9 -53.70 -32.28 51.12
C SER A 9 -53.43 -31.65 49.76
N ARG A 10 -53.19 -30.34 49.74
CA ARG A 10 -52.48 -29.71 48.62
C ARG A 10 -51.10 -30.34 48.60
N ILE A 11 -50.92 -31.37 47.75
CA ILE A 11 -49.64 -32.01 47.54
C ILE A 11 -48.75 -30.96 46.87
N PHE A 12 -47.97 -30.25 47.67
CA PHE A 12 -46.86 -29.45 47.15
C PHE A 12 -45.90 -30.44 46.50
N LYS A 13 -45.83 -30.40 45.16
CA LYS A 13 -44.86 -31.19 44.42
C LYS A 13 -43.48 -30.64 44.77
N LEU A 14 -42.74 -31.39 45.59
CA LEU A 14 -41.35 -31.04 45.87
C LEU A 14 -40.52 -31.39 44.64
N GLU A 15 -39.96 -30.38 44.01
CA GLU A 15 -39.05 -30.52 42.87
C GLU A 15 -37.65 -30.09 43.30
N CYS A 16 -36.64 -30.75 42.74
CA CYS A 16 -35.26 -30.33 42.89
C CYS A 16 -35.00 -29.03 42.15
N GLY A 17 -33.96 -28.28 42.54
CA GLY A 17 -33.54 -27.06 41.82
C GLY A 17 -33.10 -27.28 40.36
N CYS A 18 -33.04 -28.54 39.91
CA CYS A 18 -32.84 -28.97 38.54
C CYS A 18 -34.13 -29.27 37.75
N GLY A 19 -35.30 -29.26 38.40
CA GLY A 19 -36.58 -29.64 37.80
C GLY A 19 -36.96 -31.12 37.95
N ASP A 20 -36.05 -31.98 38.44
CA ASP A 20 -36.33 -33.41 38.65
C ASP A 20 -37.08 -33.68 39.97
N GLU A 21 -37.79 -34.81 40.04
CA GLU A 21 -38.38 -35.28 41.30
C GLU A 21 -37.27 -35.83 42.25
N PRO A 22 -37.28 -35.46 43.54
CA PRO A 22 -36.28 -35.90 44.48
C PRO A 22 -36.43 -37.39 44.79
N GLY A 23 -35.31 -38.13 44.75
CA GLY A 23 -35.28 -39.52 45.14
C GLY A 23 -35.61 -39.70 46.62
N LEU A 24 -36.34 -40.76 46.95
CA LEU A 24 -36.65 -41.16 48.33
C LEU A 24 -35.59 -42.14 48.82
N PHE A 25 -34.88 -41.77 49.88
CA PHE A 25 -33.79 -42.55 50.48
C PHE A 25 -34.14 -42.95 51.90
N THR A 26 -33.63 -44.10 52.34
CA THR A 26 -33.72 -44.57 53.72
C THR A 26 -32.36 -44.42 54.41
N SER A 27 -32.37 -43.87 55.62
CA SER A 27 -31.19 -43.78 56.48
C SER A 27 -30.79 -45.16 56.99
N ASN A 28 -29.49 -45.45 56.86
CA ASN A 28 -28.88 -46.68 57.36
C ASN A 28 -28.03 -46.42 58.61
N THR A 29 -28.16 -45.24 59.23
CA THR A 29 -27.36 -44.86 60.40
C THR A 29 -27.90 -45.53 61.67
N TYR A 30 -27.00 -45.96 62.57
CA TYR A 30 -27.38 -46.60 63.84
C TYR A 30 -28.25 -45.72 64.75
N LEU A 31 -28.13 -44.40 64.64
CA LEU A 31 -28.90 -43.43 65.42
C LEU A 31 -30.34 -43.27 64.93
N ASN A 32 -30.61 -43.52 63.65
CA ASN A 32 -31.93 -43.40 63.05
C ASN A 32 -32.06 -44.37 61.87
N PRO A 33 -32.14 -45.68 62.15
CA PRO A 33 -32.37 -46.67 61.11
C PRO A 33 -33.77 -46.45 60.51
N CYS A 34 -33.90 -46.65 59.20
CA CYS A 34 -35.16 -46.58 58.44
C CYS A 34 -35.80 -45.19 58.28
N ARG A 35 -35.20 -44.10 58.77
CA ARG A 35 -35.72 -42.74 58.52
C ARG A 35 -35.70 -42.43 57.01
N ARG A 36 -36.87 -42.14 56.43
CA ARG A 36 -37.00 -41.75 55.01
C ARG A 36 -36.70 -40.25 54.84
N PHE A 37 -35.88 -39.90 53.87
CA PHE A 37 -35.59 -38.52 53.50
C PHE A 37 -35.52 -38.37 51.98
N ARG A 38 -35.79 -37.16 51.49
CA ARG A 38 -35.73 -36.83 50.06
C ARG A 38 -34.40 -36.14 49.74
N ARG A 39 -33.74 -36.54 48.66
CA ARG A 39 -32.49 -35.91 48.19
C ARG A 39 -32.47 -35.84 46.66
N CYS A 40 -31.96 -34.74 46.14
CA CYS A 40 -31.71 -34.58 44.70
C CYS A 40 -30.45 -35.35 44.29
N ILE A 41 -30.56 -36.20 43.28
CA ILE A 41 -29.48 -37.11 42.87
C ILE A 41 -28.45 -36.36 42.01
N ASN A 42 -28.90 -35.45 41.16
CA ASN A 42 -28.07 -34.85 40.10
C ASN A 42 -27.62 -33.40 40.40
N THR A 43 -27.80 -32.91 41.62
CA THR A 43 -27.54 -31.50 41.97
C THR A 43 -26.11 -31.04 41.68
N GLU A 44 -25.12 -31.93 41.81
CA GLU A 44 -23.72 -31.62 41.51
C GLU A 44 -23.42 -31.71 40.01
N GLN A 45 -24.01 -32.67 39.29
CA GLN A 45 -23.88 -32.79 37.83
C GLN A 45 -24.47 -31.57 37.11
N LEU A 46 -25.65 -31.10 37.50
CA LEU A 46 -26.25 -29.90 36.92
C LEU A 46 -25.49 -28.61 37.24
N LYS A 47 -24.86 -28.51 38.42
CA LYS A 47 -23.98 -27.37 38.72
C LYS A 47 -22.74 -27.40 37.83
N CYS A 48 -22.12 -28.57 37.66
CA CYS A 48 -21.00 -28.74 36.74
C CYS A 48 -21.40 -28.40 35.29
N GLU A 49 -22.54 -28.89 34.82
CA GLU A 49 -23.04 -28.62 33.46
C GLU A 49 -23.31 -27.13 33.24
N LYS A 50 -24.03 -26.47 34.16
CA LYS A 50 -24.25 -25.01 34.10
C LYS A 50 -22.95 -24.23 34.07
N ASN A 51 -21.97 -24.60 34.89
CA ASN A 51 -20.66 -23.94 34.89
C ASN A 51 -19.92 -24.16 33.56
N THR A 52 -20.02 -25.34 32.95
CA THR A 52 -19.43 -25.58 31.63
C THR A 52 -20.10 -24.78 30.52
N VAL A 53 -21.43 -24.66 30.54
CA VAL A 53 -22.18 -23.85 29.56
C VAL A 53 -21.83 -22.37 29.70
N VAL A 54 -21.73 -21.84 30.93
CA VAL A 54 -21.29 -20.46 31.18
C VAL A 54 -19.87 -20.24 30.67
N ALA A 55 -18.94 -21.15 30.96
CA ALA A 55 -17.56 -21.05 30.48
C ALA A 55 -17.46 -21.11 28.94
N MET A 56 -18.30 -21.92 28.28
CA MET A 56 -18.38 -21.96 26.82
C MET A 56 -18.97 -20.67 26.24
N ALA A 57 -20.00 -20.11 26.87
CA ALA A 57 -20.61 -18.85 26.46
C ALA A 57 -19.64 -17.66 26.59
N GLU A 58 -18.86 -17.61 27.66
CA GLU A 58 -17.79 -16.60 27.82
C GLU A 58 -16.71 -16.73 26.75
N ARG A 59 -16.29 -17.96 26.42
CA ARG A 59 -15.35 -18.20 25.32
C ARG A 59 -15.90 -17.77 23.96
N LEU A 60 -17.19 -18.00 23.70
CA LEU A 60 -17.83 -17.56 22.47
C LEU A 60 -17.86 -16.04 22.37
N LYS A 61 -18.20 -15.33 23.45
CA LYS A 61 -18.14 -13.86 23.47
C LYS A 61 -16.76 -13.33 23.16
N MET A 62 -15.71 -13.88 23.80
CA MET A 62 -14.34 -13.48 23.49
C MET A 62 -13.96 -13.72 22.03
N LYS A 63 -14.44 -14.82 21.42
CA LYS A 63 -14.21 -15.11 20.01
C LYS A 63 -14.97 -14.17 19.07
N GLU A 64 -16.17 -13.75 19.45
CA GLU A 64 -16.93 -12.75 18.71
C GLU A 64 -16.24 -11.38 18.73
N ASP A 65 -15.75 -10.95 19.89
CA ASP A 65 -14.96 -9.72 20.03
C ASP A 65 -13.65 -9.78 19.20
N GLU A 66 -12.96 -10.93 19.21
CA GLU A 66 -11.78 -11.17 18.39
C GLU A 66 -12.10 -11.06 16.90
N LEU A 67 -13.21 -11.65 16.44
CA LEU A 67 -13.67 -11.54 15.05
C LEU A 67 -14.02 -10.10 14.66
N LEU A 68 -14.66 -9.34 15.55
CA LEU A 68 -14.97 -7.93 15.30
C LEU A 68 -13.68 -7.11 15.15
N CYS A 69 -12.68 -7.34 15.99
CA CYS A 69 -11.37 -6.68 15.90
C CYS A 69 -10.61 -7.07 14.62
N LEU A 70 -10.66 -8.35 14.23
CA LEU A 70 -10.05 -8.79 12.98
C LEU A 70 -10.74 -8.18 11.76
N LYS A 71 -12.07 -8.06 11.81
CA LYS A 71 -12.86 -7.43 10.73
C LYS A 71 -12.54 -5.95 10.59
N SER A 72 -12.40 -5.20 11.67
CA SER A 72 -12.01 -3.79 11.59
C SER A 72 -10.61 -3.63 10.99
N LYS A 73 -9.64 -4.45 11.41
CA LYS A 73 -8.29 -4.46 10.83
C LYS A 73 -8.29 -4.82 9.34
N ALA A 74 -9.13 -5.76 8.93
CA ALA A 74 -9.25 -6.12 7.52
C ALA A 74 -9.78 -4.94 6.68
N ASN A 75 -10.77 -4.20 7.18
CA ASN A 75 -11.28 -3.00 6.53
C ASN A 75 -10.22 -1.90 6.44
N ASP A 76 -9.48 -1.65 7.53
CA ASP A 76 -8.41 -0.64 7.55
C ASP A 76 -7.31 -0.98 6.52
N LEU A 77 -6.96 -2.26 6.40
CA LEU A 77 -6.00 -2.73 5.39
C LEU A 77 -6.55 -2.58 3.96
N GLU A 78 -7.84 -2.83 3.75
CA GLU A 78 -8.48 -2.64 2.44
C GLU A 78 -8.44 -1.16 2.00
N GLU A 79 -8.70 -0.24 2.93
CA GLU A 79 -8.62 1.21 2.66
C GLU A 79 -7.18 1.66 2.39
N GLN A 80 -6.20 1.12 3.12
CA GLN A 80 -4.78 1.38 2.87
C GLN A 80 -4.36 0.90 1.48
N LEU A 81 -4.79 -0.30 1.08
CA LEU A 81 -4.47 -0.88 -0.23
C LEU A 81 -5.07 -0.03 -1.35
N LYS A 82 -6.31 0.44 -1.21
CA LYS A 82 -6.94 1.38 -2.16
C LYS A 82 -6.17 2.71 -2.25
N CYS A 83 -5.69 3.23 -1.12
CA CYS A 83 -4.86 4.44 -1.11
C CYS A 83 -3.53 4.22 -1.85
N GLU A 84 -2.84 3.11 -1.57
CA GLU A 84 -1.58 2.76 -2.25
C GLU A 84 -1.79 2.58 -3.75
N GLU A 85 -2.85 1.89 -4.18
CA GLU A 85 -3.18 1.73 -5.59
C GLU A 85 -3.36 3.07 -6.29
N ASN A 86 -4.14 3.99 -5.71
CA ASN A 86 -4.31 5.34 -6.26
C ASN A 86 -2.98 6.09 -6.36
N THR A 87 -2.10 5.97 -5.36
CA THR A 87 -0.77 6.60 -5.43
C THR A 87 0.11 5.98 -6.51
N ALA A 88 0.06 4.65 -6.70
CA ALA A 88 0.79 3.96 -7.75
C ALA A 88 0.33 4.39 -9.14
N VAL A 89 -0.99 4.52 -9.36
CA VAL A 89 -1.56 5.03 -10.61
C VAL A 89 -1.09 6.45 -10.88
N ALA A 90 -1.17 7.35 -9.89
CA ALA A 90 -0.71 8.73 -10.04
C ALA A 90 0.81 8.82 -10.35
N MET A 91 1.62 7.96 -9.74
CA MET A 91 3.05 7.86 -10.04
C MET A 91 3.31 7.35 -11.45
N ALA A 92 2.55 6.35 -11.92
CA ALA A 92 2.66 5.83 -13.28
C ALA A 92 2.29 6.89 -14.33
N GLU A 93 1.26 7.70 -14.11
CA GLU A 93 0.91 8.81 -14.99
C GLU A 93 2.00 9.88 -15.05
N ARG A 94 2.58 10.24 -13.90
CA ARG A 94 3.72 11.17 -13.84
C ARG A 94 4.93 10.65 -14.61
N LEU A 95 5.22 9.34 -14.51
CA LEU A 95 6.30 8.72 -15.26
C LEU A 95 6.06 8.80 -16.78
N LYS A 96 4.83 8.51 -17.24
CA LYS A 96 4.47 8.65 -18.67
C LYS A 96 4.66 10.09 -19.17
N MET A 97 4.28 11.10 -18.38
CA MET A 97 4.52 12.50 -18.75
C MET A 97 6.02 12.81 -18.84
N LYS A 98 6.82 12.35 -17.88
CA LYS A 98 8.28 12.55 -17.89
C LYS A 98 8.97 11.85 -19.06
N GLU A 99 8.49 10.67 -19.44
CA GLU A 99 8.96 9.95 -20.62
C GLU A 99 8.69 10.75 -21.91
N ASN A 100 7.48 11.30 -22.06
CA ASN A 100 7.14 12.16 -23.19
C ASN A 100 7.97 13.45 -23.24
N GLU A 101 8.21 14.08 -22.08
CA GLU A 101 9.11 15.24 -21.99
C GLU A 101 10.52 14.87 -22.45
N LEU A 102 11.08 13.74 -22.00
CA LEU A 102 12.40 13.27 -22.42
C LEU A 102 12.47 12.99 -23.92
N LEU A 103 11.44 12.41 -24.52
CA LEU A 103 11.37 12.20 -25.96
C LEU A 103 11.39 13.53 -26.74
N CYS A 104 10.67 14.54 -26.25
CA CYS A 104 10.67 15.90 -26.82
C CYS A 104 12.02 16.60 -26.66
N LEU A 105 12.66 16.49 -25.49
CA LEU A 105 14.01 17.02 -25.31
C LEU A 105 15.02 16.33 -26.23
N LYS A 106 14.92 15.00 -26.38
CA LYS A 106 15.80 14.22 -27.25
C LYS A 106 15.70 14.65 -28.72
N SER A 107 14.48 14.90 -29.22
CA SER A 107 14.32 15.40 -30.60
C SER A 107 14.93 16.79 -30.78
N LYS A 108 14.72 17.71 -29.81
CA LYS A 108 15.33 19.05 -29.83
C LYS A 108 16.86 18.99 -29.82
N VAL A 109 17.45 18.10 -29.02
CA VAL A 109 18.91 17.88 -29.00
C VAL A 109 19.40 17.41 -30.36
N ASN A 110 18.74 16.44 -30.98
CA ASN A 110 19.09 15.96 -32.32
C ASN A 110 19.00 17.07 -33.38
N ASP A 111 18.00 17.94 -33.30
CA ASP A 111 17.84 19.04 -34.24
C ASP A 111 18.92 20.11 -34.05
N LEU A 112 19.25 20.44 -32.79
CA LEU A 112 20.36 21.33 -32.47
C LEU A 112 21.70 20.76 -32.94
N GLU A 113 21.93 19.46 -32.76
CA GLU A 113 23.14 18.79 -33.23
C GLU A 113 23.30 18.92 -34.75
N LYS A 114 22.23 18.68 -35.51
CA LYS A 114 22.22 18.89 -36.97
C LYS A 114 22.53 20.35 -37.34
N GLN A 115 21.94 21.32 -36.64
CA GLN A 115 22.22 22.73 -36.88
C GLN A 115 23.68 23.08 -36.63
N VAL A 116 24.26 22.59 -35.52
CA VAL A 116 25.68 22.77 -35.21
C VAL A 116 26.57 22.14 -36.28
N GLN A 117 26.26 20.94 -36.77
CA GLN A 117 27.00 20.32 -37.87
C GLN A 117 26.95 21.16 -39.16
N VAL A 118 25.78 21.71 -39.51
CA VAL A 118 25.64 22.60 -40.68
C VAL A 118 26.43 23.89 -40.50
N LEU A 119 26.35 24.52 -39.32
CA LEU A 119 27.10 25.74 -39.01
C LEU A 119 28.61 25.49 -39.03
N SER A 120 29.06 24.38 -38.47
CA SER A 120 30.47 23.96 -38.51
C SER A 120 30.97 23.81 -39.95
N LYS A 121 30.23 23.10 -40.81
CA LYS A 121 30.56 22.97 -42.25
C LYS A 121 30.61 24.33 -42.94
N ARG A 122 29.63 25.21 -42.69
CA ARG A 122 29.59 26.57 -43.26
C ARG A 122 30.78 27.40 -42.80
N ASN A 123 31.18 27.29 -41.54
CA ASN A 123 32.30 28.05 -40.99
C ASN A 123 33.65 27.59 -41.56
N ILE A 124 33.85 26.27 -41.72
CA ILE A 124 35.04 25.71 -42.39
C ILE A 124 35.14 26.24 -43.83
N PHE A 125 34.03 26.23 -44.57
CA PHE A 125 34.01 26.73 -45.95
C PHE A 125 34.32 28.23 -46.01
N ARG A 126 33.72 29.03 -45.12
CA ARG A 126 33.95 30.47 -45.04
C ARG A 126 35.40 30.79 -44.67
N ASN A 127 35.99 30.09 -43.70
CA ASN A 127 37.40 30.25 -43.35
C ASN A 127 38.32 29.92 -44.54
N ARG A 128 38.01 28.86 -45.30
CA ARG A 128 38.78 28.50 -46.49
C ARG A 128 38.73 29.59 -47.56
N ILE A 129 37.55 30.18 -47.82
CA ILE A 129 37.41 31.31 -48.75
C ILE A 129 38.22 32.52 -48.27
N VAL A 130 38.10 32.87 -46.99
CA VAL A 130 38.83 34.02 -46.41
C VAL A 130 40.34 33.81 -46.52
N CYS A 131 40.85 32.61 -46.23
CA CYS A 131 42.26 32.29 -46.41
C CYS A 131 42.71 32.49 -47.86
N VAL A 132 41.96 31.96 -48.84
CA VAL A 132 42.30 32.11 -50.27
C VAL A 132 42.26 33.58 -50.69
N SER A 133 41.23 34.34 -50.27
CA SER A 133 41.14 35.77 -50.61
C SER A 133 42.30 36.58 -50.02
N VAL A 134 42.72 36.29 -48.79
CA VAL A 134 43.86 36.97 -48.14
C VAL A 134 45.15 36.65 -48.89
N VAL A 135 45.39 35.38 -49.23
CA VAL A 135 46.59 34.99 -50.00
C VAL A 135 46.61 35.67 -51.36
N LEU A 136 45.48 35.70 -52.07
CA LEU A 136 45.38 36.36 -53.38
C LEU A 136 45.67 37.87 -53.27
N PHE A 137 45.11 38.53 -52.24
CA PHE A 137 45.34 39.95 -51.99
C PHE A 137 46.82 40.25 -51.74
N VAL A 138 47.50 39.44 -50.93
CA VAL A 138 48.95 39.57 -50.70
C VAL A 138 49.73 39.40 -52.02
N VAL A 139 49.41 38.40 -52.84
CA VAL A 139 50.06 38.20 -54.15
C VAL A 139 49.85 39.39 -55.09
N LEU A 140 48.65 39.95 -55.13
CA LEU A 140 48.34 41.15 -55.93
C LEU A 140 49.14 42.37 -55.47
N LEU A 141 49.24 42.61 -54.16
CA LEU A 141 50.06 43.69 -53.62
C LEU A 141 51.55 43.53 -53.97
N PHE A 142 52.09 42.31 -53.87
CA PHE A 142 53.47 42.02 -54.27
C PHE A 142 53.70 42.22 -55.78
N SER A 143 52.70 41.91 -56.60
CA SER A 143 52.78 42.05 -58.06
C SER A 143 52.68 43.52 -58.50
N LEU A 144 51.80 44.30 -57.88
CA LEU A 144 51.64 45.73 -58.14
C LEU A 144 52.83 46.55 -57.59
N GLY A 145 53.33 46.22 -56.39
CA GLY A 145 54.50 46.88 -55.80
C GLY A 145 55.82 46.61 -56.54
N LYS A 146 55.86 45.59 -57.41
CA LYS A 146 56.99 45.36 -58.34
C LYS A 146 56.90 46.18 -59.63
N GLY A 147 55.74 46.73 -59.97
CA GLY A 147 55.51 47.50 -61.20
C GLY A 147 56.00 48.95 -61.14
N GLU A 148 56.11 49.56 -59.96
CA GLU A 148 56.50 50.98 -59.83
C GLU A 148 58.01 51.23 -59.79
N ASN A 149 58.83 50.19 -59.60
CA ASN A 149 60.29 50.34 -59.52
C ASN A 149 61.04 50.19 -60.86
N VAL A 150 60.34 49.92 -61.96
CA VAL A 150 60.99 49.66 -63.28
C VAL A 150 60.85 50.84 -64.25
N THR A 151 59.88 51.74 -64.07
CA THR A 151 59.70 52.91 -64.95
C THR A 151 60.44 54.16 -64.48
N LEU A 152 60.87 54.23 -63.21
CA LEU A 152 61.63 55.37 -62.68
C LEU A 152 63.15 55.31 -62.96
N PHE A 153 63.69 54.14 -63.32
CA PHE A 153 65.13 53.99 -63.59
C PHE A 153 65.57 54.40 -65.00
N ASN A 154 64.63 54.58 -65.94
CA ASN A 154 64.96 54.94 -67.33
C ASN A 154 64.84 56.45 -67.64
N TYR A 155 64.39 57.29 -66.71
CA TYR A 155 64.31 58.74 -66.92
C TYR A 155 65.42 59.54 -66.23
N THR A 156 66.28 58.92 -65.43
CA THR A 156 67.37 59.60 -64.70
C THR A 156 68.76 59.42 -65.32
N THR A 157 68.87 58.81 -66.50
CA THR A 157 70.12 58.63 -67.25
C THR A 157 70.17 59.42 -68.58
N MET A 158 69.27 60.38 -68.77
CA MET A 158 69.21 61.27 -69.93
C MET A 158 68.94 62.73 -69.51
N LEU A 159 69.77 63.28 -68.61
CA LEU A 159 69.97 64.73 -68.41
C LEU A 159 71.27 64.97 -67.64
#